data_AF-A0A7J6S865-F1
#
_entry.id   AF-A0A7J6S865-F1
#
_cell.length_a   1.000
_cell.length_b   1.000
_cell.length_c   1.000
_cell.angle_alpha   90.00
_cell.angle_beta   90.00
_cell.angle_gamma   90.00
#
_symmetry.space_group_name_H-M   'P 1'
#
loop_
_entity.id
_entity.type
_entity.pdbx_description
1 polymer ?
#
loop_
_entity_poly.entity_id
_entity_poly.type
_entity_poly.pdbx_seq_one_letter_code
_entity_poly.pdbx_strand_id
1 'polypeptide(L)'
;MMMLNDKINVKVASSSPSSSVEKALLDKSIYTKDMYSPTEKTRTFIVDSFPLLGKVVAYRFIEWVIGNPEGVCALPTGKTPEYFIKWTQRIVNEWDTPAIKDDRRLYGMDGSIPPPRFDNLWFVMLDEFYPINPEHHNSFKYYV
;
A
#
# COMPACT_ATOMS: atom_id res chain seq x y z
N MET A 1 -37.22 -33.16 20.91
CA MET A 1 -37.09 -31.71 21.15
C MET A 1 -35.71 -31.29 20.63
N MET A 2 -35.74 -30.70 19.44
CA MET A 2 -34.71 -29.99 18.66
C MET A 2 -33.22 -30.26 18.95
N MET A 3 -32.57 -30.95 18.02
CA MET A 3 -31.13 -30.83 17.79
C MET A 3 -30.85 -29.49 17.10
N LEU A 4 -30.03 -28.62 17.70
CA LEU A 4 -29.43 -27.48 17.00
C LEU A 4 -28.08 -27.91 16.43
N ASN A 5 -28.15 -28.49 15.24
CA ASN A 5 -27.11 -28.34 14.24
C ASN A 5 -27.25 -26.90 13.71
N ASP A 6 -26.22 -26.09 13.90
CA ASP A 6 -25.74 -25.19 12.84
C ASP A 6 -24.30 -24.84 13.16
N LYS A 7 -23.41 -25.71 12.68
CA LYS A 7 -22.02 -25.32 12.42
C LYS A 7 -22.11 -24.17 11.44
N ILE A 8 -21.88 -22.94 11.92
CA ILE A 8 -21.61 -21.81 11.05
C ILE A 8 -20.31 -22.15 10.34
N ASN A 9 -20.44 -22.79 9.18
CA ASN A 9 -19.35 -23.10 8.29
C ASN A 9 -18.99 -21.79 7.58
N VAL A 10 -18.33 -20.88 8.30
CA VAL A 10 -17.65 -19.76 7.67
C VAL A 10 -16.51 -20.39 6.87
N LYS A 11 -16.76 -20.61 5.57
CA LYS A 11 -15.66 -20.73 4.61
C LYS A 11 -14.89 -19.41 4.69
N VAL A 12 -13.87 -19.37 5.54
CA VAL A 12 -12.81 -18.39 5.41
C VAL A 12 -12.07 -18.82 4.15
N ALA A 13 -12.52 -18.30 3.02
CA ALA A 13 -11.78 -18.41 1.78
C ALA A 13 -10.37 -17.90 2.09
N SER A 14 -9.36 -18.73 1.85
CA SER A 14 -7.97 -18.26 1.79
C SER A 14 -7.97 -17.11 0.79
N SER A 15 -7.93 -15.87 1.27
CA SER A 15 -8.13 -14.69 0.44
C SER A 15 -6.89 -14.51 -0.42
N SER A 16 -6.92 -15.09 -1.63
CA SER A 16 -5.90 -14.82 -2.64
C SER A 16 -5.77 -13.30 -2.80
N PRO A 17 -4.56 -12.74 -2.88
CA PRO A 17 -4.39 -11.30 -3.03
C PRO A 17 -5.13 -10.84 -4.29
N SER A 18 -6.05 -9.87 -4.14
CA SER A 18 -6.71 -9.25 -5.30
C SER A 18 -5.80 -8.22 -5.98
N SER A 19 -4.68 -7.86 -5.36
CA SER A 19 -3.66 -6.93 -5.86
C SER A 19 -2.57 -7.68 -6.62
N SER A 20 -2.24 -7.20 -7.82
CA SER A 20 -1.14 -7.75 -8.61
C SER A 20 0.20 -7.42 -7.97
N VAL A 21 0.31 -6.24 -7.33
CA VAL A 21 1.49 -5.83 -6.57
C VAL A 21 1.72 -6.75 -5.37
N GLU A 22 0.70 -6.99 -4.54
CA GLU A 22 0.81 -7.90 -3.38
C GLU A 22 1.21 -9.32 -3.82
N LYS A 23 0.63 -9.82 -4.91
CA LYS A 23 1.02 -11.12 -5.48
C LYS A 23 2.49 -11.14 -5.86
N ALA A 24 2.98 -10.13 -6.59
CA ALA A 24 4.38 -10.03 -7.00
C ALA A 24 5.36 -9.92 -5.81
N LEU A 25 4.92 -9.36 -4.69
CA LEU A 25 5.71 -9.29 -3.45
C LEU A 25 5.77 -10.64 -2.74
N LEU A 26 4.62 -11.31 -2.61
CA LEU A 26 4.52 -12.61 -1.96
C LEU A 26 5.25 -13.70 -2.73
N ASP A 27 5.23 -13.67 -4.06
CA ASP A 27 5.96 -14.62 -4.92
C ASP A 27 7.49 -14.58 -4.67
N LYS A 28 8.01 -13.46 -4.13
CA LYS A 28 9.42 -13.27 -3.77
C LYS A 28 9.69 -13.43 -2.28
N SER A 29 8.64 -13.52 -1.46
CA SER A 29 8.78 -13.58 -0.02
C SER A 29 8.98 -15.01 0.48
N ILE A 30 9.69 -15.15 1.59
CA ILE A 30 9.74 -16.43 2.31
C ILE A 30 8.39 -16.79 2.96
N TYR A 31 7.52 -15.80 3.19
CA TYR A 31 6.16 -15.98 3.68
C TYR A 31 5.20 -16.19 2.52
N THR A 32 5.25 -17.37 1.91
CA THR A 32 4.42 -17.72 0.74
C THR A 32 3.00 -18.17 1.09
N LYS A 33 2.72 -18.39 2.37
CA LYS A 33 1.42 -18.82 2.90
C LYS A 33 1.15 -18.21 4.27
N ASP A 34 -0.11 -18.19 4.65
CA ASP A 34 -0.55 -17.82 5.99
C ASP A 34 0.18 -18.71 7.02
N MET A 35 0.84 -18.08 7.98
CA MET A 35 1.51 -18.72 9.10
C MET A 35 0.52 -19.24 10.14
N TYR A 36 -0.60 -18.53 10.33
CA TYR A 36 -1.59 -18.80 11.37
C TYR A 36 -2.98 -19.05 10.81
N SER A 37 -3.09 -19.85 9.75
CA SER A 37 -4.40 -20.22 9.20
C SER A 37 -5.26 -20.99 10.22
N PRO A 38 -6.59 -20.72 10.33
CA PRO A 38 -7.39 -19.78 9.54
C PRO A 38 -7.57 -18.40 10.21
N THR A 39 -6.84 -18.09 11.29
CA THR A 39 -7.04 -16.89 12.09
C THR A 39 -6.26 -15.68 11.58
N GLU A 40 -5.28 -15.90 10.70
CA GLU A 40 -4.53 -14.84 10.03
C GLU A 40 -5.44 -14.03 9.08
N LYS A 41 -5.53 -12.73 9.34
CA LYS A 41 -6.35 -11.78 8.56
C LYS A 41 -5.53 -10.75 7.78
N THR A 42 -4.22 -10.69 8.06
CA THR A 42 -3.29 -9.75 7.43
C THR A 42 -2.06 -10.53 7.01
N ARG A 43 -1.72 -10.45 5.72
CA ARG A 43 -0.54 -11.10 5.19
C ARG A 43 0.72 -10.31 5.53
N THR A 44 1.81 -11.04 5.69
CA THR A 44 3.14 -10.47 5.93
C THR A 44 4.07 -10.78 4.79
N PHE A 45 4.95 -9.84 4.44
CA PHE A 45 6.06 -10.05 3.51
C PHE A 45 7.33 -9.44 4.10
N ILE A 46 8.49 -9.96 3.67
CA ILE A 46 9.81 -9.45 4.02
C ILE A 46 10.45 -8.79 2.80
N VAL A 47 11.19 -7.72 3.05
CA VAL A 47 12.07 -7.06 2.08
C VAL A 47 13.45 -6.86 2.69
N ASP A 48 14.48 -6.80 1.84
CA ASP A 48 15.88 -6.80 2.28
C ASP A 48 16.36 -5.45 2.83
N SER A 49 15.57 -4.37 2.68
CA SER A 49 15.98 -3.04 3.11
C SER A 49 14.82 -2.04 3.29
N PHE A 50 15.03 -1.02 4.12
CA PHE A 50 14.07 0.09 4.28
C PHE A 50 13.78 0.87 2.96
N PRO A 51 14.77 1.18 2.09
CA PRO A 51 14.49 1.77 0.79
C PRO A 51 13.59 0.91 -0.10
N LEU A 52 13.80 -0.42 -0.07
CA LEU A 52 12.97 -1.36 -0.83
C LEU A 52 11.56 -1.40 -0.25
N LEU A 53 11.40 -1.38 1.09
CA LEU A 53 10.10 -1.26 1.73
C LEU A 53 9.33 -0.03 1.22
N GLY A 54 9.99 1.13 1.19
CA GLY A 54 9.38 2.36 0.66
C GLY A 54 8.95 2.22 -0.80
N LYS A 55 9.78 1.59 -1.64
CA LYS A 55 9.47 1.34 -3.05
C LYS A 55 8.24 0.46 -3.24
N VAL A 56 8.18 -0.68 -2.55
CA VAL A 56 7.09 -1.65 -2.72
C VAL A 56 5.76 -1.12 -2.18
N VAL A 57 5.80 -0.38 -1.06
CA VAL A 57 4.62 0.31 -0.52
C VAL A 57 4.16 1.41 -1.48
N ALA A 58 5.09 2.13 -2.13
CA ALA A 58 4.74 3.13 -3.13
C ALA A 58 4.01 2.50 -4.34
N TYR A 59 4.51 1.40 -4.90
CA TYR A 59 3.78 0.70 -5.98
C TYR A 59 2.41 0.22 -5.55
N ARG A 60 2.29 -0.32 -4.33
CA ARG A 60 1.00 -0.76 -3.79
C ARG A 60 0.02 0.40 -3.61
N PHE A 61 0.50 1.54 -3.15
CA PHE A 61 -0.29 2.76 -3.04
C PHE A 61 -0.71 3.29 -4.40
N ILE A 62 0.19 3.35 -5.40
CA ILE A 62 -0.16 3.77 -6.76
C ILE A 62 -1.22 2.85 -7.38
N GLU A 63 -1.09 1.53 -7.24
CA GLU A 63 -2.13 0.58 -7.67
C GLU A 63 -3.47 0.90 -7.00
N TRP A 64 -3.47 1.19 -5.70
CA TRP A 64 -4.67 1.59 -4.99
C TRP A 64 -5.25 2.91 -5.52
N VAL A 65 -4.43 3.94 -5.74
CA VAL A 65 -4.86 5.25 -6.27
C VAL A 65 -5.53 5.10 -7.64
N ILE A 66 -4.96 4.28 -8.52
CA ILE A 66 -5.53 4.02 -9.84
C ILE A 66 -6.91 3.36 -9.73
N GLY A 67 -7.08 2.44 -8.78
CA GLY A 67 -8.38 1.82 -8.50
C GLY A 67 -9.36 2.69 -7.69
N ASN A 68 -8.89 3.79 -7.09
CA ASN A 68 -9.65 4.63 -6.15
C ASN A 68 -9.37 6.12 -6.42
N PRO A 69 -9.75 6.67 -7.60
CA PRO A 69 -9.39 8.02 -8.01
C PRO A 69 -9.97 9.13 -7.11
N GLU A 70 -11.04 8.84 -6.37
CA GLU A 70 -11.69 9.75 -5.41
C GLU A 70 -11.55 9.25 -3.95
N GLY A 71 -10.57 8.36 -3.73
CA GLY A 71 -10.36 7.71 -2.44
C GLY A 71 -9.97 8.68 -1.32
N VAL A 72 -10.20 8.23 -0.10
CA VAL A 72 -9.71 8.90 1.12
C VAL A 72 -8.53 8.12 1.66
N CYS A 73 -7.39 8.78 1.83
CA CYS A 73 -6.19 8.17 2.40
C CYS A 73 -5.57 9.06 3.46
N ALA A 74 -4.84 8.44 4.38
CA ALA A 74 -4.11 9.16 5.40
C ALA A 74 -2.61 8.92 5.20
N LEU A 75 -1.84 10.00 5.21
CA LEU A 75 -0.39 9.92 5.03
C LEU A 75 0.30 9.78 6.40
N PRO A 76 1.20 8.80 6.57
CA PRO A 76 1.97 8.67 7.79
C PRO A 76 3.06 9.74 7.86
N THR A 77 3.41 10.14 9.09
CA THR A 77 4.47 11.11 9.38
C THR A 77 5.72 10.38 9.93
N GLY A 78 6.87 11.07 9.97
CA GLY A 78 8.12 10.56 10.55
C GLY A 78 9.15 10.06 9.53
N LYS A 79 10.20 9.35 9.99
CA LYS A 79 11.33 8.93 9.13
C LYS A 79 11.03 7.72 8.26
N THR A 80 10.20 6.79 8.75
CA THR A 80 9.90 5.54 8.03
C THR A 80 9.24 5.78 6.66
N PRO A 81 8.30 6.74 6.51
CA PRO A 81 7.68 7.03 5.21
C PRO A 81 8.57 7.78 4.21
N GLU A 82 9.78 8.24 4.57
CA GLU A 82 10.60 9.10 3.70
C GLU A 82 10.90 8.43 2.34
N TYR A 83 11.26 7.14 2.36
CA TYR A 83 11.49 6.40 1.12
C TYR A 83 10.18 6.18 0.35
N PHE A 84 9.06 5.97 1.04
CA PHE A 84 7.74 5.85 0.41
C PHE A 84 7.37 7.14 -0.35
N ILE A 85 7.55 8.31 0.27
CA ILE A 85 7.26 9.61 -0.36
C ILE A 85 8.17 9.82 -1.58
N LYS A 86 9.48 9.61 -1.42
CA LYS A 86 10.46 9.73 -2.51
C LYS A 86 10.14 8.81 -3.69
N TRP A 87 9.82 7.55 -3.42
CA TRP A 87 9.46 6.61 -4.48
C TRP A 87 8.13 6.95 -5.12
N THR A 88 7.12 7.38 -4.36
CA THR A 88 5.84 7.83 -4.90
C THR A 88 6.04 8.99 -5.86
N GLN A 89 6.77 10.04 -5.45
CA GLN A 89 7.09 11.17 -6.32
C GLN A 89 7.86 10.74 -7.57
N ARG A 90 8.88 9.89 -7.42
CA ARG A 90 9.66 9.38 -8.54
C ARG A 90 8.79 8.61 -9.54
N ILE A 91 7.97 7.67 -9.06
CA ILE A 91 7.10 6.85 -9.92
C ILE A 91 6.14 7.74 -10.72
N VAL A 92 5.55 8.75 -10.08
CA VAL A 92 4.63 9.69 -10.72
C VAL A 92 5.34 10.55 -11.77
N ASN A 93 6.48 11.13 -11.43
CA ASN A 93 7.21 12.05 -12.33
C ASN A 93 7.92 11.33 -13.47
N GLU A 94 8.37 10.10 -13.24
CA GLU A 94 9.11 9.29 -14.21
C GLU A 94 8.25 8.18 -14.84
N TRP A 95 6.92 8.30 -14.80
CA TRP A 95 5.96 7.25 -15.20
C TRP A 95 6.26 6.60 -16.54
N ASP A 96 6.67 7.40 -17.53
CA ASP A 96 6.91 6.93 -18.89
C ASP A 96 8.36 6.52 -19.21
N THR A 97 9.26 6.64 -18.23
CA THR A 97 10.66 6.21 -18.41
C THR A 97 10.75 4.68 -18.52
N PRO A 98 11.76 4.15 -19.23
CA PRO A 98 11.99 2.71 -19.28
C PRO A 98 12.14 2.08 -17.89
N ALA A 99 12.86 2.73 -16.98
CA ALA A 99 13.09 2.22 -15.63
C ALA A 99 11.79 2.03 -14.83
N ILE A 100 10.90 3.02 -14.80
CA ILE A 100 9.61 2.90 -14.10
C ILE A 100 8.68 1.94 -14.85
N LYS A 101 8.69 1.93 -16.18
CA LYS A 101 7.93 0.93 -16.96
C LYS A 101 8.36 -0.50 -16.64
N ASP A 102 9.64 -0.75 -16.43
CA ASP A 102 10.19 -2.06 -16.08
C ASP A 102 9.76 -2.47 -14.67
N ASP A 103 9.88 -1.56 -13.71
CA ASP A 103 9.41 -1.79 -12.34
C ASP A 103 7.89 -2.04 -12.29
N ARG A 104 7.07 -1.26 -13.02
CA ARG A 104 5.63 -1.49 -13.10
C ARG A 104 5.31 -2.90 -13.60
N ARG A 105 5.99 -3.37 -14.65
CA ARG A 105 5.85 -4.75 -15.12
C ARG A 105 6.26 -5.77 -14.05
N LEU A 106 7.33 -5.50 -13.31
CA LEU A 106 7.79 -6.34 -12.21
C LEU A 106 6.75 -6.51 -11.09
N TYR A 107 5.93 -5.48 -10.85
CA TYR A 107 4.86 -5.49 -9.85
C TYR A 107 3.46 -5.76 -10.45
N GLY A 108 3.38 -6.26 -11.69
CA GLY A 108 2.10 -6.65 -12.30
C GLY A 108 1.20 -5.47 -12.70
N MET A 109 1.79 -4.30 -12.95
CA MET A 109 1.15 -3.09 -13.46
C MET A 109 1.57 -2.82 -14.92
N ASP A 110 1.39 -3.82 -15.79
CA ASP A 110 1.79 -3.75 -17.19
C ASP A 110 0.75 -3.06 -18.11
N GLY A 111 1.08 -2.96 -19.40
CA GLY A 111 0.15 -2.42 -20.41
C GLY A 111 -0.07 -0.91 -20.33
N SER A 112 -1.21 -0.48 -20.86
CA SER A 112 -1.62 0.93 -21.01
C SER A 112 -2.29 1.50 -19.76
N ILE A 113 -1.79 1.13 -18.57
CA ILE A 113 -2.27 1.71 -17.30
C ILE A 113 -1.92 3.20 -17.27
N PRO A 114 -2.91 4.10 -17.08
CA PRO A 114 -2.67 5.53 -17.02
C PRO A 114 -1.88 5.89 -15.76
N PRO A 115 -1.14 7.02 -15.77
CA PRO A 115 -0.52 7.54 -14.55
C PRO A 115 -1.56 7.79 -13.47
N PRO A 116 -1.21 7.57 -12.18
CA PRO A 116 -2.09 7.87 -11.06
C PRO A 116 -2.50 9.34 -11.06
N ARG A 117 -3.74 9.59 -10.68
CA ARG A 117 -4.35 10.91 -10.58
C ARG A 117 -4.64 11.22 -9.12
N PHE A 118 -4.18 12.38 -8.66
CA PHE A 118 -4.30 12.81 -7.27
C PHE A 118 -5.26 13.98 -7.08
N ASP A 119 -5.81 14.52 -8.17
CA ASP A 119 -6.65 15.71 -8.21
C ASP A 119 -7.97 15.56 -7.44
N ASN A 120 -8.47 14.33 -7.26
CA ASN A 120 -9.70 14.06 -6.51
C ASN A 120 -9.47 13.21 -5.25
N LEU A 121 -8.22 12.94 -4.88
CA LEU A 121 -7.91 12.23 -3.64
C LEU A 121 -8.06 13.15 -2.42
N TRP A 122 -8.61 12.58 -1.36
CA TRP A 122 -8.73 13.26 -0.07
C TRP A 122 -7.66 12.78 0.88
N PHE A 123 -6.77 13.69 1.29
CA PHE A 123 -5.72 13.43 2.26
C PHE A 123 -6.17 13.84 3.67
N VAL A 124 -6.03 12.91 4.60
CA VAL A 124 -6.34 13.13 6.02
C VAL A 124 -5.05 13.02 6.84
N MET A 125 -4.79 13.99 7.71
CA MET A 125 -3.69 13.92 8.66
C MET A 125 -4.04 12.95 9.78
N LEU A 126 -3.13 12.02 10.09
CA LEU A 126 -3.33 11.06 11.19
C LEU A 126 -3.20 11.74 12.57
N ASP A 127 -2.25 12.65 12.70
CA ASP A 127 -1.90 13.31 13.95
C ASP A 127 -1.23 14.68 13.72
N GLU A 128 -1.10 15.44 14.81
CA GLU A 128 -0.35 16.70 14.89
C GLU A 128 0.01 16.98 16.36
N PHE A 129 1.06 17.77 16.59
CA PHE A 129 1.41 18.24 17.93
C PHE A 129 0.44 19.32 18.42
N TYR A 130 -0.05 19.19 19.65
CA TYR A 130 -0.84 20.25 20.30
C TYR A 130 -0.04 20.96 21.41
N PRO A 131 -0.01 22.30 21.49
CA PRO A 131 -0.51 23.28 20.52
C PRO A 131 0.60 23.75 19.56
N ILE A 132 0.68 23.20 18.34
CA ILE A 132 1.62 23.68 17.32
C ILE A 132 0.95 24.61 16.31
N ASN A 133 1.69 25.61 15.83
CA ASN A 133 1.29 26.37 14.65
C ASN A 133 1.50 25.49 13.40
N PRO A 134 0.48 25.29 12.54
CA PRO A 134 0.61 24.46 11.33
C PRO A 134 1.66 24.94 10.32
N GLU A 135 2.10 26.20 10.39
CA GLU A 135 3.16 26.75 9.53
C GLU A 135 4.56 26.56 10.13
N HIS A 136 4.67 25.95 11.31
CA HIS A 136 5.96 25.69 11.94
C HIS A 136 6.68 24.52 11.25
N HIS A 137 8.00 24.59 11.09
CA HIS A 137 8.80 23.55 10.40
C HIS A 137 8.75 22.15 11.05
N ASN A 138 8.33 22.07 12.32
CA ASN A 138 8.10 20.81 13.03
C ASN A 138 6.64 20.34 12.99
N SER A 139 5.74 21.09 12.34
CA SER A 139 4.36 20.66 12.11
C SER A 139 4.36 19.50 11.11
N PHE A 140 3.54 18.49 11.38
CA PHE A 140 3.34 17.42 10.43
C PHE A 140 2.63 17.90 9.16
N LYS A 141 1.79 18.94 9.24
CA LYS A 141 1.25 19.61 8.05
C LYS A 141 2.37 20.18 7.16
N TYR A 142 3.43 20.73 7.75
CA TYR A 142 4.56 21.27 6.99
C TYR A 142 5.43 20.17 6.36
N TYR A 143 5.51 19.00 7.01
CA TYR A 143 6.32 17.87 6.55
C TYR A 143 5.76 17.17 5.31
N VAL A 144 4.43 17.02 5.24
CA VAL A 144 3.70 16.29 4.19
C VAL A 144 3.43 17.20 2.99
#